data_AF-A0A4Z1I788-F1
#
_entry.id   AF-A0A4Z1I788-F1
#
_cell.length_a   1.000
_cell.length_b   1.000
_cell.length_c   1.000
_cell.angle_alpha   90.00
_cell.angle_beta   90.00
_cell.angle_gamma   90.00
#
_symmetry.space_group_name_H-M   'P 1'
#
loop_
_entity.id
_entity.type
_entity.pdbx_description
1 polymer ?
#
loop_
_entity_poly.entity_id
_entity_poly.type
_entity_poly.pdbx_seq_one_letter_code
_entity_poly.pdbx_strand_id
1 'polypeptide(L)'
;MSAPMINWVPIVNRIYKYVANTTIGSSTQPISIEPVEIHDIETAPEKRPRTLKHLLKSNHINHSILYNYNRFHNHLPHHLGSAYLLGADYDQLQKVFAEESKHLEEWQDSPGEITDADWREFF
;
A
#
# COMPACT_ATOMS: atom_id res chain seq x y z
N MET A 1 -37.92 18.32 35.63
CA MET A 1 -36.66 18.73 36.28
C MET A 1 -35.67 17.59 36.10
N SER A 2 -34.85 17.61 35.03
CA SER A 2 -33.86 16.57 34.73
C SER A 2 -32.49 17.21 34.60
N ALA A 3 -31.54 16.72 35.39
CA ALA A 3 -30.21 17.26 35.58
C ALA A 3 -29.28 17.03 34.37
N PRO A 4 -28.19 17.84 34.22
CA PRO A 4 -27.38 17.88 33.01
C PRO A 4 -26.28 16.81 33.06
N MET A 5 -26.47 15.69 32.36
CA MET A 5 -25.45 14.63 32.23
C MET A 5 -24.33 14.95 31.21
N ILE A 6 -24.34 16.13 30.59
CA ILE A 6 -23.41 16.45 29.49
C ILE A 6 -22.03 16.95 29.95
N ASN A 7 -21.88 17.38 31.22
CA ASN A 7 -20.64 18.02 31.68
C ASN A 7 -19.67 17.10 32.46
N TRP A 8 -20.02 15.82 32.69
CA TRP A 8 -19.21 14.89 33.50
C TRP A 8 -18.35 13.94 32.66
N VAL A 9 -18.68 13.75 31.39
CA VAL A 9 -17.97 12.85 30.46
C VAL A 9 -16.47 13.17 30.34
N PRO A 10 -16.03 14.45 30.23
CA PRO A 10 -14.60 14.75 30.08
C PRO A 10 -13.78 14.45 31.34
N ILE A 11 -14.37 14.64 32.52
CA ILE A 11 -13.70 14.48 33.81
C ILE A 11 -13.52 12.99 34.13
N VAL A 12 -14.56 12.18 33.92
CA VAL A 12 -14.50 10.73 34.13
C VAL A 12 -13.51 10.08 33.17
N ASN A 13 -13.46 10.53 31.91
CA ASN A 13 -12.49 10.01 30.93
C ASN A 13 -11.03 10.35 31.30
N ARG A 14 -10.80 11.51 31.90
CA ARG A 14 -9.46 11.95 32.33
C ARG A 14 -8.98 11.16 33.56
N ILE A 15 -9.88 10.89 34.50
CA ILE A 15 -9.59 10.07 35.69
C ILE A 15 -9.34 8.61 35.28
N TYR A 16 -10.16 8.06 34.38
CA TYR A 16 -9.97 6.70 33.86
C TYR A 16 -8.60 6.53 33.19
N LYS A 17 -8.17 7.47 32.34
CA LYS A 17 -6.83 7.45 31.72
C LYS A 17 -5.70 7.51 32.76
N TYR A 18 -5.84 8.35 33.79
CA TYR A 18 -4.82 8.47 34.84
C TYR A 18 -4.73 7.22 35.71
N VAL A 19 -5.86 6.61 36.07
CA VAL A 19 -5.89 5.40 36.90
C VAL A 19 -5.45 4.18 36.08
N ALA A 20 -5.93 4.02 34.85
CA ALA A 20 -5.55 2.90 33.99
C ALA A 20 -4.05 2.89 33.65
N ASN A 21 -3.42 4.06 33.45
CA ASN A 21 -1.97 4.15 33.27
C ASN A 21 -1.17 3.95 34.57
N THR A 22 -1.79 4.10 35.75
CA THR A 22 -1.11 3.98 37.05
C THR A 22 -1.22 2.57 37.63
N THR A 23 -2.32 1.84 37.38
CA THR A 23 -2.55 0.50 37.94
C THR A 23 -2.11 -0.66 37.04
N ILE A 24 -1.87 -0.40 35.75
CA ILE A 24 -1.22 -1.35 34.85
C ILE A 24 0.21 -0.86 34.65
N GLY A 25 1.07 -1.17 35.63
CA GLY A 25 2.51 -0.98 35.53
C GLY A 25 3.12 -1.94 34.51
N SER A 26 2.69 -1.86 33.25
CA SER A 26 3.49 -2.32 32.14
C SER A 26 4.42 -1.16 31.80
N SER A 27 5.69 -1.28 32.19
CA SER A 27 6.74 -0.44 31.64
C SER A 27 6.87 -0.77 30.15
N THR A 28 5.99 -0.22 29.31
CA THR A 28 6.17 -0.25 27.86
C THR A 28 7.37 0.63 27.55
N GLN A 29 8.54 0.01 27.57
CA GLN A 29 9.75 0.60 27.04
C GLN A 29 9.54 0.78 25.54
N PRO A 30 9.62 2.00 25.00
CA PRO A 30 9.50 2.20 23.56
C PRO A 30 10.65 1.47 22.87
N ILE A 31 10.32 0.61 21.91
CA ILE A 31 11.32 -0.03 21.07
C ILE A 31 11.79 1.02 20.06
N SER A 32 13.04 1.44 20.16
CA SER A 32 13.68 2.28 19.14
C SER A 32 14.00 1.38 17.94
N ILE A 33 13.32 1.60 16.82
CA ILE A 33 13.58 0.90 15.57
C ILE A 33 14.27 1.89 14.65
N GLU A 34 15.44 1.52 14.14
CA GLU A 34 16.13 2.32 13.14
C GLU A 34 15.29 2.40 11.86
N PRO A 35 15.18 3.58 11.22
CA PRO A 35 14.48 3.73 9.96
C PRO A 35 15.09 2.80 8.89
N VAL A 36 14.22 2.16 8.12
CA VAL A 36 14.64 1.37 6.94
C VAL A 36 15.06 2.33 5.83
N GLU A 37 16.00 1.90 5.00
CA GLU A 37 16.42 2.63 3.80
C GLU A 37 15.20 2.96 2.92
N ILE A 38 15.09 4.23 2.52
CA ILE A 38 14.07 4.69 1.58
C ILE A 38 14.69 4.69 0.18
N HIS A 39 14.19 3.82 -0.70
CA HIS A 39 14.65 3.77 -2.08
C HIS A 39 13.86 4.77 -2.94
N ASP A 40 14.44 5.94 -3.22
CA ASP A 40 13.89 6.89 -4.19
C ASP A 40 14.23 6.45 -5.62
N ILE A 41 13.24 5.92 -6.34
CA ILE A 41 13.37 5.48 -7.73
C ILE A 41 13.00 6.58 -8.74
N GLU A 42 12.44 7.70 -8.29
CA GLU A 42 11.93 8.75 -9.16
C GLU A 42 13.05 9.64 -9.69
N THR A 43 14.00 9.98 -8.83
CA THR A 43 15.09 10.94 -9.11
C THR A 43 16.46 10.29 -9.30
N ALA A 44 16.57 8.98 -9.03
CA ALA A 44 17.84 8.27 -9.02
C ALA A 44 18.59 8.27 -10.38
N PRO A 45 19.90 8.62 -10.39
CA PRO A 45 20.72 8.66 -11.61
C PRO A 45 21.25 7.28 -12.03
N GLU A 46 21.06 6.23 -11.25
CA GLU A 46 21.53 4.88 -11.59
C GLU A 46 20.61 4.19 -12.61
N LYS A 47 21.17 3.31 -13.43
CA LYS A 47 20.41 2.58 -14.45
C LYS A 47 19.33 1.68 -13.83
N ARG A 48 19.65 0.99 -12.73
CA ARG A 48 18.78 0.01 -12.06
C ARG A 48 17.45 0.60 -11.54
N PRO A 49 17.42 1.65 -10.69
CA PRO A 49 16.17 2.27 -10.24
C PRO A 49 15.39 2.89 -11.40
N ARG A 50 16.07 3.49 -12.39
CA ARG A 50 15.39 3.94 -13.62
C ARG A 50 14.71 2.80 -14.35
N THR A 51 15.37 1.66 -14.52
CA THR A 51 14.75 0.48 -15.14
C THR A 51 13.50 0.07 -14.38
N LEU A 52 13.55 -0.04 -13.05
CA LEU A 52 12.37 -0.35 -12.23
C LEU A 52 11.23 0.66 -12.49
N LYS A 53 11.50 1.96 -12.44
CA LYS A 53 10.52 3.02 -12.74
C LYS A 53 9.89 2.84 -14.11
N HIS A 54 10.68 2.58 -15.15
CA HIS A 54 10.17 2.40 -16.51
C HIS A 54 9.30 1.15 -16.64
N LEU A 55 9.71 0.04 -16.01
CA LEU A 55 8.94 -1.20 -16.04
C LEU A 55 7.61 -1.08 -15.28
N LEU A 56 7.60 -0.42 -14.12
CA LEU A 56 6.36 -0.15 -13.38
C LEU A 56 5.40 0.72 -14.19
N LYS A 57 5.89 1.78 -14.84
CA LYS A 57 5.07 2.62 -15.74
C LYS A 57 4.57 1.83 -16.94
N SER A 58 5.42 1.04 -17.57
CA SER A 58 5.04 0.17 -18.69
C SER A 58 3.94 -0.81 -18.27
N ASN A 59 4.03 -1.42 -17.10
CA ASN A 59 2.99 -2.28 -16.58
C ASN A 59 1.66 -1.54 -16.39
N HIS A 60 1.71 -0.35 -15.78
CA HIS A 60 0.51 0.45 -15.50
C HIS A 60 -0.20 0.93 -16.78
N ILE A 61 0.55 1.24 -17.83
CA ILE A 61 0.00 1.68 -19.11
C ILE A 61 -0.59 0.51 -19.90
N ASN A 62 0.06 -0.66 -19.87
CA ASN A 62 -0.26 -1.74 -20.80
C ASN A 62 -1.17 -2.82 -20.23
N HIS A 63 -1.23 -3.00 -18.91
CA HIS A 63 -1.94 -4.14 -18.31
C HIS A 63 -2.99 -3.72 -17.29
N SER A 64 -4.12 -4.43 -17.29
CA SER A 64 -5.20 -4.21 -16.34
C SER A 64 -4.77 -4.49 -14.89
N ILE A 65 -5.36 -3.75 -13.94
CA ILE A 65 -5.11 -3.93 -12.49
C ILE A 65 -5.72 -5.25 -12.01
N LEU A 66 -6.94 -5.53 -12.44
CA LEU A 66 -7.61 -6.80 -12.28
C LEU A 66 -7.65 -7.48 -13.64
N TYR A 67 -7.27 -8.73 -13.71
CA TYR A 67 -7.28 -9.51 -14.95
C TYR A 67 -7.98 -10.84 -14.72
N ASN A 68 -8.43 -11.45 -15.81
CA ASN A 68 -9.16 -12.71 -15.93
C ASN A 68 -10.55 -12.73 -15.27
N TYR A 69 -11.32 -13.76 -15.60
CA TYR A 69 -12.69 -13.95 -15.08
C TYR A 69 -12.76 -14.13 -13.55
N ASN A 70 -11.67 -14.56 -12.93
CA ASN A 70 -11.57 -14.75 -11.48
C ASN A 70 -11.13 -13.46 -10.76
N ARG A 71 -10.93 -12.34 -11.48
CA ARG A 71 -10.53 -11.04 -10.94
C ARG A 71 -9.26 -11.10 -10.10
N PHE A 72 -8.23 -11.80 -10.59
CA PHE A 72 -6.92 -11.75 -9.95
C PHE A 72 -6.31 -10.35 -10.11
N HIS A 73 -5.52 -9.93 -9.12
CA HIS A 73 -4.80 -8.66 -9.21
C HIS A 73 -3.45 -8.84 -9.88
N ASN A 74 -3.06 -7.87 -10.67
CA ASN A 74 -1.77 -7.83 -11.34
C ASN A 74 -0.65 -7.77 -10.29
N HIS A 75 0.09 -8.87 -10.16
CA HIS A 75 1.17 -9.00 -9.18
C HIS A 75 2.52 -8.48 -9.67
N LEU A 76 2.63 -8.07 -10.93
CA LEU A 76 3.90 -7.65 -11.52
C LEU A 76 4.58 -6.49 -10.76
N PRO A 77 3.86 -5.47 -10.24
CA PRO A 77 4.48 -4.44 -9.41
C PRO A 77 5.14 -5.02 -8.15
N HIS A 78 4.50 -6.00 -7.50
CA HIS A 78 5.05 -6.66 -6.32
C HIS A 78 6.28 -7.48 -6.66
N HIS A 79 6.25 -8.25 -7.76
CA HIS A 79 7.40 -9.03 -8.20
C HIS A 79 8.61 -8.14 -8.52
N LEU A 80 8.41 -7.05 -9.25
CA LEU A 80 9.48 -6.10 -9.57
C LEU A 80 10.03 -5.39 -8.33
N GLY A 81 9.15 -4.95 -7.43
CA GLY A 81 9.54 -4.30 -6.17
C GLY A 81 10.33 -5.25 -5.27
N SER A 82 9.85 -6.47 -5.07
CA SER A 82 10.55 -7.49 -4.28
C SER A 82 11.89 -7.86 -4.89
N ALA A 83 11.96 -8.12 -6.21
CA ALA A 83 13.21 -8.42 -6.88
C ALA A 83 14.22 -7.28 -6.74
N TYR A 84 13.77 -6.02 -6.91
CA TYR A 84 14.60 -4.85 -6.71
C TYR A 84 15.14 -4.78 -5.28
N LEU A 85 14.30 -4.92 -4.25
CA LEU A 85 14.75 -4.89 -2.85
C LEU A 85 15.74 -6.01 -2.52
N LEU A 86 15.59 -7.18 -3.14
CA LEU A 86 16.48 -8.32 -2.96
C LEU A 86 17.79 -8.23 -3.76
N GLY A 87 18.04 -7.13 -4.47
CA GLY A 87 19.31 -6.89 -5.14
C GLY A 87 19.33 -7.19 -6.65
N ALA A 88 18.18 -7.44 -7.28
CA ALA A 88 18.14 -7.74 -8.71
C ALA A 88 18.72 -6.60 -9.56
N ASP A 89 19.55 -6.95 -10.53
CA ASP A 89 20.09 -6.02 -11.52
C ASP A 89 19.06 -5.65 -12.60
N TYR A 90 19.43 -4.73 -13.49
CA TYR A 90 18.52 -4.23 -14.52
C TYR A 90 18.15 -5.27 -15.60
N ASP A 91 18.99 -6.28 -15.84
CA ASP A 91 18.71 -7.36 -16.79
C ASP A 91 17.76 -8.38 -16.16
N GLN A 92 17.95 -8.70 -14.88
CA GLN A 92 17.04 -9.54 -14.10
C GLN A 92 15.65 -8.92 -14.00
N LEU A 93 15.54 -7.61 -13.73
CA LEU A 93 14.26 -6.91 -13.71
C LEU A 93 13.52 -6.98 -15.04
N GLN A 94 14.24 -6.81 -16.16
CA GLN A 94 13.65 -6.96 -17.49
C GLN A 94 13.18 -8.39 -17.78
N LYS A 95 13.94 -9.40 -17.35
CA LYS A 95 13.54 -10.81 -17.48
C LYS A 95 12.27 -11.11 -16.68
N VAL A 96 12.19 -10.64 -15.44
CA VAL A 96 10.97 -10.76 -14.60
C VAL A 96 9.79 -10.12 -15.32
N PHE A 97 9.94 -8.88 -15.82
CA PHE A 97 8.88 -8.22 -16.56
C PHE A 97 8.43 -9.04 -17.78
N ALA A 98 9.38 -9.47 -18.60
CA ALA A 98 9.08 -10.18 -19.85
C ALA A 98 8.42 -11.55 -19.63
N GLU A 99 8.69 -12.23 -18.51
CA GLU A 99 8.07 -13.51 -18.20
C GLU A 99 6.66 -13.32 -17.61
N GLU A 100 6.57 -12.51 -16.57
CA GLU A 100 5.32 -12.32 -15.82
C GLU A 100 4.25 -11.58 -16.62
N SER A 101 4.63 -10.70 -17.54
CA SER A 101 3.67 -9.94 -18.35
C SER A 101 2.92 -10.79 -19.37
N LYS A 102 3.41 -11.99 -19.73
CA LYS A 102 2.79 -12.85 -20.76
C LYS A 102 1.38 -13.32 -20.41
N HIS A 103 1.07 -13.35 -19.12
CA HIS A 103 -0.19 -13.86 -18.59
C HIS A 103 -1.17 -12.75 -18.19
N LEU A 104 -0.73 -11.49 -18.30
CA LEU A 104 -1.55 -10.34 -17.96
C LEU A 104 -2.44 -9.96 -19.14
N GLU A 105 -3.63 -9.47 -18.81
CA GLU A 105 -4.53 -8.91 -19.81
C GLU A 105 -4.16 -7.46 -20.09
N GLU A 106 -4.37 -7.05 -21.33
CA GLU A 106 -4.21 -5.65 -21.74
C GLU A 106 -5.11 -4.73 -20.91
N TRP A 107 -4.69 -3.48 -20.77
CA TRP A 107 -5.46 -2.45 -20.08
C TRP A 107 -6.86 -2.32 -20.69
N GLN A 108 -7.89 -2.37 -19.85
CA GLN A 108 -9.26 -2.07 -20.21
C GLN A 108 -9.66 -0.75 -19.56
N ASP A 109 -10.21 0.16 -20.36
CA ASP A 109 -10.71 1.42 -19.85
C ASP A 109 -11.84 1.20 -18.85
N SER A 110 -11.91 2.08 -17.85
CA SER A 110 -12.99 2.06 -16.87
C SER A 110 -14.34 2.11 -17.58
N PRO A 111 -15.36 1.35 -17.14
CA PRO A 111 -16.70 1.42 -17.72
C PRO A 111 -17.33 2.82 -17.63
N GLY A 112 -16.79 3.68 -16.77
CA GLY A 112 -17.15 5.07 -16.63
C GLY A 112 -16.56 5.66 -15.35
N GLU A 113 -17.05 6.84 -14.96
CA GLU A 113 -16.89 7.35 -13.60
C GLU A 113 -17.71 6.48 -12.65
N ILE A 114 -17.07 5.96 -11.60
CA ILE A 114 -17.75 5.18 -10.56
C ILE A 114 -18.11 6.12 -9.42
N THR A 115 -19.37 6.12 -9.03
CA THR A 115 -19.95 6.95 -7.98
C THR A 115 -20.35 6.11 -6.76
N ASP A 116 -20.61 6.77 -5.63
CA ASP A 116 -21.14 6.11 -4.43
C ASP A 116 -22.49 5.40 -4.68
N ALA A 117 -23.21 5.77 -5.74
CA ALA A 117 -24.50 5.19 -6.10
C ALA A 117 -24.37 3.89 -6.92
N ASP A 118 -23.32 3.75 -7.73
CA ASP A 118 -23.19 2.69 -8.76
C ASP A 118 -22.02 1.72 -8.54
N TRP A 119 -21.14 1.97 -7.56
CA TRP A 119 -19.93 1.15 -7.37
C TRP A 119 -20.20 -0.35 -7.19
N ARG A 120 -21.36 -0.74 -6.64
CA ARG A 120 -21.75 -2.15 -6.44
C ARG A 120 -22.23 -2.83 -7.72
N GLU A 121 -22.53 -2.07 -8.77
CA GLU A 121 -22.91 -2.62 -10.06
C GLU A 121 -21.68 -3.09 -10.85
N PHE A 122 -20.51 -2.55 -10.54
CA PHE A 122 -19.24 -2.87 -11.18
C PHE A 122 -18.37 -3.85 -10.37
N PHE A 123 -18.52 -3.89 -9.04
CA PHE A 123 -17.70 -4.70 -8.12
C PHE A 123 -18.50 -5.72 -7.31
#